data_AF-A0A7C8DNA4-F1
#
_entry.id   AF-A0A7C8DNA4-F1
#
_cell.length_a   1.000
_cell.length_b   1.000
_cell.length_c   1.000
_cell.angle_alpha   90.00
_cell.angle_beta   90.00
_cell.angle_gamma   90.00
#
_symmetry.space_group_name_H-M   'P 1'
#
loop_
_entity.id
_entity.type
_entity.pdbx_description
1 polymer ?
#
loop_
_entity_poly.entity_id
_entity_poly.type
_entity_poly.pdbx_seq_one_letter_code
_entity_poly.pdbx_strand_id
1 'polypeptide(L)'
;MIRQYRFGTQQVELEIPGGVIEEGETPEQAAVRELEEETGYTGGEVSYLGSVSPNPAFHTNRCHTVVIQGVKPDGTQSLDPGEDLEVELQTLGDVPGLIADGTIRHSLVMSAFQLLGLAAKN
;
A
#
# COMPACT_ATOMS: atom_id res chain seq x y z
N MET A 1 -5.50 -4.32 -3.81
CA MET A 1 -4.43 -3.54 -4.48
C MET A 1 -5.11 -2.44 -5.28
N ILE A 2 -4.35 -1.50 -5.83
CA ILE A 2 -4.85 -0.40 -6.65
C ILE A 2 -4.05 -0.32 -7.94
N ARG A 3 -4.70 0.01 -9.06
CA ARG A 3 -4.06 0.41 -10.31
C ARG A 3 -4.03 1.93 -10.37
N GLN A 4 -2.86 2.52 -10.41
CA GLN A 4 -2.70 3.97 -10.43
C GLN A 4 -1.69 4.39 -11.49
N TYR A 5 -1.97 5.49 -12.17
CA TYR A 5 -1.00 6.08 -13.09
C TYR A 5 0.12 6.79 -12.32
N ARG A 6 1.37 6.39 -12.57
CA ARG A 6 2.57 7.03 -11.99
C ARG A 6 3.27 7.88 -13.03
N PHE A 7 3.32 9.19 -12.79
CA PHE A 7 3.94 10.15 -13.71
C PHE A 7 5.44 9.89 -13.95
N GLY A 8 6.17 9.41 -12.94
CA GLY A 8 7.61 9.15 -13.05
C GLY A 8 7.95 8.05 -14.06
N THR A 9 7.13 6.99 -14.11
CA THR A 9 7.31 5.85 -15.03
C THR A 9 6.43 5.94 -16.27
N GLN A 10 5.43 6.82 -16.27
CA GLN A 10 4.40 6.98 -17.30
C GLN A 10 3.63 5.68 -17.57
N GLN A 11 3.35 4.94 -16.50
CA GLN A 11 2.69 3.64 -16.54
C GLN A 11 1.57 3.58 -15.51
N VAL A 12 0.56 2.75 -15.80
CA VAL A 12 -0.38 2.29 -14.78
C VAL A 12 0.29 1.13 -14.05
N GLU A 13 0.59 1.35 -12.77
CA GLU A 13 1.26 0.37 -11.92
C GLU A 13 0.26 -0.28 -10.95
N LEU A 14 0.51 -1.54 -10.61
CA LEU A 14 -0.25 -2.26 -9.59
C LEU A 14 0.46 -2.12 -8.24
N GLU A 15 -0.19 -1.45 -7.29
CA GLU A 15 0.39 -1.08 -6.00
C GLU A 15 -0.53 -1.43 -4.83
N ILE A 16 0.00 -1.31 -3.60
CA ILE A 16 -0.82 -1.32 -2.39
C ILE A 16 -1.31 0.11 -2.10
N PRO A 17 -2.46 0.29 -1.43
CA PRO A 17 -2.90 1.59 -1.00
C PRO A 17 -1.86 2.33 -0.15
N GLY A 18 -1.82 3.66 -0.25
CA GLY A 18 -1.06 4.46 0.68
C GLY A 18 -0.71 5.87 0.22
N GLY A 19 -0.76 6.80 1.17
CA GLY A 19 -0.41 8.19 0.99
C GLY A 19 0.46 8.74 2.13
N VAL A 20 0.30 10.04 2.39
CA VAL A 20 1.14 10.79 3.32
C VAL A 20 0.55 10.69 4.73
N ILE A 21 1.42 10.52 5.72
CA ILE A 21 1.04 10.59 7.14
C ILE A 21 0.81 12.08 7.49
N GLU A 22 -0.40 12.42 7.91
CA GLU A 22 -0.75 13.78 8.30
C GLU A 22 -0.23 14.15 9.70
N GLU A 23 -0.23 15.45 10.02
CA GLU A 23 0.21 15.93 11.32
C GLU A 23 -0.68 15.35 12.44
N GLY A 24 -0.04 14.62 13.36
CA GLY A 24 -0.72 13.99 14.50
C GLY A 24 -1.16 12.55 14.27
N GLU A 25 -0.98 12.00 13.06
CA GLU A 25 -1.27 10.59 12.78
C GLU A 25 -0.09 9.67 13.14
N THR A 26 -0.41 8.47 13.65
CA THR A 26 0.52 7.34 13.61
C THR A 26 0.50 6.68 12.22
N PRO A 27 1.52 5.91 11.84
CA PRO A 27 1.51 5.16 10.59
C PRO A 27 0.29 4.25 10.41
N GLU A 28 -0.20 3.66 11.51
CA GLU A 28 -1.41 2.83 11.52
C GLU A 28 -2.68 3.65 11.25
N GLN A 29 -2.79 4.85 11.83
CA GLN A 29 -3.93 5.74 11.59
C GLN A 29 -3.98 6.19 10.13
N ALA A 30 -2.85 6.64 9.60
CA ALA A 30 -2.73 7.00 8.19
C ALA A 30 -3.07 5.81 7.27
N ALA A 31 -2.54 4.62 7.54
CA ALA A 31 -2.82 3.44 6.73
C ALA A 31 -4.30 3.03 6.72
N VAL A 32 -5.02 3.20 7.84
CA VAL A 32 -6.47 2.95 7.91
C VAL A 32 -7.24 3.98 7.10
N ARG A 33 -6.90 5.27 7.23
CA ARG A 33 -7.53 6.36 6.47
C ARG A 33 -7.34 6.18 4.96
N GLU A 34 -6.08 6.02 4.53
CA GLU A 34 -5.71 5.85 3.11
C GLU A 34 -6.36 4.59 2.50
N LEU A 35 -6.45 3.49 3.26
CA LEU A 35 -7.16 2.30 2.80
C LEU A 35 -8.63 2.63 2.48
N GLU A 36 -9.33 3.34 3.36
CA GLU A 36 -10.73 3.71 3.15
C GLU A 36 -10.89 4.71 2.00
N GLU A 37 -10.07 5.76 1.96
CA GLU A 37 -10.09 6.79 0.92
C GLU A 37 -9.87 6.19 -0.47
N GLU A 38 -8.83 5.38 -0.64
CA GLU A 38 -8.46 4.82 -1.94
C GLU A 38 -9.29 3.60 -2.35
N THR A 39 -9.89 2.87 -1.40
CA THR A 39 -10.54 1.58 -1.74
C THR A 39 -11.95 1.37 -1.21
N GLY A 40 -12.40 2.19 -0.24
CA GLY A 40 -13.66 2.01 0.46
C GLY A 40 -13.69 0.80 1.42
N TYR A 41 -12.54 0.17 1.68
CA TYR A 41 -12.46 -0.93 2.65
C TYR A 41 -12.24 -0.40 4.07
N THR A 42 -13.01 -0.89 5.03
CA THR A 42 -12.94 -0.45 6.43
C THR A 42 -12.79 -1.62 7.41
N GLY A 43 -12.52 -1.27 8.68
CA GLY A 43 -12.42 -2.20 9.79
C GLY A 43 -11.16 -3.05 9.78
N GLY A 44 -11.23 -4.22 10.41
CA GLY A 44 -10.13 -5.18 10.47
C GLY A 44 -9.15 -4.96 11.63
N GLU A 45 -8.23 -5.92 11.77
CA GLU A 45 -7.14 -5.90 12.73
C GLU A 45 -5.90 -5.25 12.12
N VAL A 46 -5.40 -4.21 12.77
CA VAL A 46 -4.29 -3.39 12.28
C VAL A 46 -2.99 -3.85 12.93
N SER A 47 -1.96 -4.09 12.11
CA SER A 47 -0.63 -4.51 12.58
C SER A 47 0.48 -3.79 11.80
N TYR A 48 1.37 -3.12 12.53
CA TYR A 48 2.54 -2.47 11.96
C TYR A 48 3.63 -3.49 11.61
N LEU A 49 4.13 -3.44 10.37
CA LEU A 49 5.14 -4.38 9.87
C LEU A 49 6.56 -3.81 9.86
N GLY A 50 6.72 -2.49 9.80
CA GLY A 50 8.03 -1.85 9.76
C GLY A 50 8.09 -0.63 8.86
N SER A 51 9.31 -0.13 8.64
CA SER A 51 9.56 0.98 7.73
C SER A 51 10.81 0.76 6.89
N VAL A 52 10.82 1.36 5.71
CA VAL A 52 11.96 1.39 4.78
C VAL A 52 12.30 2.83 4.41
N SER A 53 13.54 3.07 4.00
CA SER A 53 13.96 4.33 3.39
C SER A 53 13.84 4.19 1.86
N PRO A 54 12.92 4.91 1.18
CA PRO A 54 12.68 4.69 -0.25
C PRO A 54 13.90 4.91 -1.13
N ASN A 55 14.67 5.95 -0.83
CA ASN A 55 15.93 6.22 -1.49
C ASN A 55 16.85 7.05 -0.56
N PRO A 56 17.66 6.42 0.30
CA PRO A 56 18.43 7.15 1.32
C PRO A 56 19.55 8.04 0.73
N ALA A 57 19.83 7.94 -0.56
CA ALA A 57 20.79 8.83 -1.23
C ALA A 57 20.20 10.21 -1.53
N PHE A 58 18.88 10.33 -1.67
CA PHE A 58 18.21 11.57 -2.11
C PHE A 58 17.09 12.02 -1.19
N HIS A 59 16.46 11.09 -0.46
CA HIS A 59 15.29 11.37 0.36
C HIS A 59 15.56 11.09 1.84
N THR A 60 14.96 11.91 2.69
CA THR A 60 14.99 11.76 4.16
C THR A 60 13.70 11.14 4.71
N ASN A 61 12.74 10.81 3.84
CA ASN A 61 11.47 10.23 4.26
C ASN A 61 11.58 8.74 4.60
N ARG A 62 10.59 8.25 5.36
CA ARG A 62 10.37 6.84 5.62
C ARG A 62 9.03 6.44 5.01
N CYS A 63 8.98 5.24 4.44
CA CYS A 63 7.74 4.60 4.05
C CYS A 63 7.44 3.52 5.09
N HIS A 64 6.26 3.59 5.68
CA HIS A 64 5.79 2.68 6.71
C HIS A 64 4.86 1.65 6.10
N THR A 65 4.94 0.40 6.54
CA THR A 65 4.07 -0.68 6.07
C THR A 65 3.22 -1.18 7.22
N VAL A 66 1.91 -1.23 6.97
CA VAL A 66 0.89 -1.72 7.89
C VAL A 66 0.07 -2.77 7.14
N VAL A 67 -0.29 -3.86 7.82
CA VAL A 67 -1.27 -4.83 7.33
C VAL A 67 -2.57 -4.66 8.10
N ILE A 68 -3.68 -4.69 7.38
CA ILE A 68 -5.03 -4.61 7.95
C ILE A 68 -5.79 -5.85 7.50
N GLN A 69 -6.14 -6.74 8.44
CA GLN A 69 -6.73 -8.04 8.14
C GLN A 69 -8.21 -8.09 8.52
N GLY A 70 -9.05 -8.75 7.71
CA GLY A 70 -10.48 -8.86 7.99
C GLY A 70 -11.29 -7.61 7.64
N VAL A 71 -10.76 -6.78 6.74
CA VAL A 71 -11.43 -5.59 6.18
C VAL A 71 -12.67 -5.97 5.38
N LYS A 72 -13.61 -5.01 5.25
CA LYS A 72 -14.85 -5.18 4.48
C LYS A 72 -15.08 -4.00 3.54
N PRO A 73 -15.69 -4.20 2.36
CA PRO A 73 -16.01 -3.13 1.42
C PRO A 73 -17.33 -2.44 1.80
N ASP A 74 -17.41 -1.90 3.01
CA ASP A 74 -18.61 -1.23 3.55
C ASP A 74 -18.44 0.29 3.74
N GLY A 75 -17.27 0.83 3.38
CA GLY A 75 -17.01 2.27 3.30
C GLY A 75 -17.33 2.85 1.92
N THR A 76 -16.89 4.09 1.69
CA THR A 76 -17.04 4.79 0.41
C THR A 76 -15.69 5.33 -0.03
N GLN A 77 -15.26 4.98 -1.25
CA GLN A 77 -14.05 5.54 -1.84
C GLN A 77 -14.17 7.07 -1.96
N SER A 78 -13.12 7.77 -1.54
CA SER A 78 -13.03 9.23 -1.53
C SER A 78 -11.61 9.65 -1.93
N LEU A 79 -11.35 9.64 -3.24
CA LEU A 79 -10.04 9.95 -3.80
C LEU A 79 -9.69 11.44 -3.68
N ASP A 80 -8.40 11.72 -3.48
CA ASP A 80 -7.89 13.08 -3.43
C ASP A 80 -7.80 13.72 -4.83
N PRO A 81 -7.78 15.07 -4.91
CA PRO A 81 -7.63 15.77 -6.19
C PRO A 81 -6.33 15.36 -6.92
N GLY A 82 -6.49 14.70 -8.06
CA GLY A 82 -5.38 14.24 -8.89
C GLY A 82 -5.04 12.77 -8.73
N GLU A 83 -5.75 12.06 -7.86
CA GLU A 83 -5.75 10.60 -7.81
C GLU A 83 -6.73 10.05 -8.84
N ASP A 84 -6.20 9.17 -9.68
CA ASP A 84 -6.96 8.40 -10.66
C ASP A 84 -6.49 6.95 -10.52
N LEU A 85 -7.28 6.18 -9.78
CA LEU A 85 -6.97 4.80 -9.45
C LEU A 85 -8.20 3.90 -9.40
N GLU A 86 -7.99 2.61 -9.64
CA GLU A 86 -9.01 1.57 -9.58
C GLU A 86 -8.60 0.46 -8.60
N VAL A 87 -9.56 -0.02 -7.80
CA VAL A 87 -9.32 -1.15 -6.90
C VAL A 87 -9.21 -2.45 -7.69
N GLU A 88 -8.11 -3.16 -7.50
CA GLU A 88 -7.89 -4.51 -8.06
C GLU A 88 -7.63 -5.51 -6.92
N LEU A 89 -8.52 -6.49 -6.77
CA LEU A 89 -8.36 -7.55 -5.78
C LEU A 89 -7.44 -8.64 -6.34
N GLN A 90 -6.43 -9.00 -5.55
CA GLN A 90 -5.45 -10.04 -5.86
C GLN A 90 -5.41 -11.03 -4.70
N THR A 91 -5.18 -12.32 -4.99
CA THR A 91 -4.91 -13.27 -3.90
C THR A 91 -3.45 -13.11 -3.46
N LEU A 92 -3.20 -13.27 -2.16
CA LEU A 92 -1.83 -13.20 -1.64
C LEU A 92 -0.91 -14.24 -2.30
N GLY A 93 -1.46 -15.36 -2.78
CA GLY A 93 -0.72 -16.41 -3.48
C GLY A 93 -0.26 -16.03 -4.90
N ASP A 94 -0.90 -15.04 -5.53
CA ASP A 94 -0.56 -14.58 -6.88
C ASP A 94 0.61 -13.58 -6.87
N VAL A 95 0.84 -12.91 -5.74
CA VAL A 95 1.84 -11.84 -5.59
C VAL A 95 3.25 -12.25 -6.05
N PRO A 96 3.80 -13.44 -5.72
CA PRO A 96 5.09 -13.85 -6.24
C PRO A 96 5.14 -13.91 -7.78
N GLY A 97 4.05 -14.33 -8.42
CA GLY A 97 3.93 -14.36 -9.88
C GLY A 97 3.90 -12.94 -10.47
N LEU A 98 3.11 -12.05 -9.88
CA LEU A 98 3.00 -10.64 -10.28
C LEU A 98 4.33 -9.88 -10.12
N ILE A 99 5.15 -10.25 -9.13
CA ILE A 99 6.51 -9.71 -8.99
C ILE A 99 7.43 -10.31 -10.07
N ALA A 100 7.34 -11.61 -10.31
CA ALA A 100 8.22 -12.32 -11.25
C ALA A 100 8.01 -11.90 -12.71
N ASP A 101 6.77 -11.63 -13.13
CA ASP A 101 6.46 -11.12 -14.47
C ASP A 101 6.63 -9.59 -14.59
N GLY A 102 6.83 -8.91 -13.46
CA GLY A 102 7.02 -7.48 -13.39
C GLY A 102 5.74 -6.65 -13.56
N THR A 103 4.57 -7.24 -13.28
CA THR A 103 3.35 -6.46 -13.03
C THR A 103 3.51 -5.59 -11.78
N ILE A 104 4.18 -6.12 -10.75
CA ILE A 104 4.62 -5.36 -9.57
C ILE A 104 6.13 -5.12 -9.69
N ARG A 105 6.53 -3.86 -9.90
CA ARG A 105 7.94 -3.43 -9.98
C ARG A 105 8.31 -2.35 -8.98
N HIS A 106 7.33 -1.75 -8.31
CA HIS A 106 7.57 -0.73 -7.31
C HIS A 106 8.29 -1.34 -6.09
N SER A 107 9.52 -0.88 -5.85
CA SER A 107 10.42 -1.42 -4.80
C SER A 107 9.82 -1.37 -3.40
N LEU A 108 9.01 -0.34 -3.08
CA LEU A 108 8.32 -0.21 -1.81
C LEU A 108 7.25 -1.29 -1.63
N VAL A 109 6.47 -1.56 -2.67
CA VAL A 109 5.45 -2.61 -2.68
C VAL A 109 6.08 -3.99 -2.49
N MET A 110 7.17 -4.27 -3.20
CA MET A 110 7.92 -5.53 -3.03
C MET A 110 8.47 -5.67 -1.60
N SER A 111 8.98 -4.58 -1.03
CA SER A 111 9.48 -4.55 0.35
C SER A 111 8.36 -4.78 1.37
N ALA A 112 7.16 -4.23 1.14
CA ALA A 112 5.99 -4.47 1.99
C ALA A 112 5.62 -5.95 2.05
N PHE A 113 5.61 -6.66 0.92
CA PHE A 113 5.37 -8.11 0.90
C PHE A 113 6.48 -8.92 1.57
N GLN A 114 7.74 -8.47 1.48
CA GLN A 114 8.83 -9.07 2.23
C GLN A 114 8.64 -8.90 3.75
N LEU A 115 8.24 -7.72 4.21
CA LEU A 115 7.95 -7.46 5.63
C LEU A 115 6.78 -8.33 6.11
N LEU A 116 5.71 -8.45 5.31
CA LEU A 116 4.58 -9.32 5.61
C LEU A 116 5.01 -10.78 5.75
N GLY A 117 5.83 -11.27 4.82
CA GLY A 117 6.35 -12.64 4.85
C GLY A 117 7.28 -12.93 6.03
N LEU A 118 7.96 -11.93 6.59
CA LEU A 118 8.75 -12.06 7.81
C LEU A 118 7.87 -12.06 9.06
N ALA A 119 6.83 -11.22 9.09
CA ALA A 119 5.90 -11.17 10.21
C ALA A 119 5.10 -12.47 10.39
N ALA A 120 4.69 -13.11 9.29
CA ALA A 120 3.93 -14.36 9.32
C ALA A 120 4.72 -15.61 9.78
N LYS A 121 6.05 -15.49 9.94
CA LYS A 121 6.93 -16.58 10.39
C LYS A 121 7.25 -16.52 11.90
N ASN A 122 6.82 -15.46 12.57
CA ASN A 122 6.93 -15.28 14.02
C ASN A 122 5.62 -15.66 14.70
#